data_AF-A0A250XWD2-F1
#
_entry.id   AF-A0A250XWD2-F1
#
_cell.length_a   1.000
_cell.length_b   1.000
_cell.length_c   1.000
_cell.angle_alpha   90.00
_cell.angle_beta   90.00
_cell.angle_gamma   90.00
#
_symmetry.space_group_name_H-M   'P 1'
#
loop_
_entity.id
_entity.type
_entity.pdbx_description
1 polymer ?
#
loop_
_entity_poly.entity_id
_entity_poly.type
_entity_poly.pdbx_seq_one_letter_code
_entity_poly.pdbx_strand_id
1 'polypeptide(L)'
;MVFFSESLGIPSLRVLAQKLLELLFDYEIEREPLLFHVFSNAGVMLYRYVLELLQTHQRFCHLRVVGTIFDSGPGDNNLVGALRALAVILEHRPTVLRLLVLVAFALVAVLFHILLAPLTSLFHTHFYDMLQSSGSHWPELYLYSRADEVVLARDVERMVEARLAHQVLVRSVDFVSSAHVSHLRDYPIYYTSLCVDFMHNCVQC
;
A
#
# COMPACT_ATOMS: atom_id res chain seq x y z
N MET A 1 7.80 -12.72 2.48
CA MET A 1 6.58 -13.11 1.75
C MET A 1 6.35 -12.04 0.67
N VAL A 2 7.15 -12.05 -0.41
CA VAL A 2 7.23 -10.93 -1.37
C VAL A 2 7.59 -11.46 -2.77
N PHE A 3 6.89 -12.47 -3.31
CA PHE A 3 7.09 -12.93 -4.71
C PHE A 3 5.89 -13.77 -5.17
N PHE A 4 4.71 -13.19 -5.23
CA PHE A 4 3.58 -13.92 -5.79
C PHE A 4 2.99 -13.20 -7.01
N SER A 5 3.13 -13.89 -8.15
CA SER A 5 2.36 -13.76 -9.39
C SER A 5 0.87 -13.59 -9.09
N GLU A 6 0.06 -12.89 -9.88
CA GLU A 6 -1.41 -12.85 -9.68
C GLU A 6 -2.08 -14.24 -9.73
N SER A 7 -1.46 -15.23 -10.39
CA SER A 7 -1.91 -16.64 -10.32
C SER A 7 -1.62 -17.32 -8.96
N LEU A 8 -0.73 -16.73 -8.17
CA LEU A 8 -0.36 -17.12 -6.81
C LEU A 8 -0.61 -15.98 -5.79
N GLY A 9 -1.25 -14.88 -6.21
CA GLY A 9 -1.65 -13.79 -5.33
C GLY A 9 -2.57 -14.46 -4.35
N ILE A 10 -2.17 -14.52 -3.08
CA ILE A 10 -2.78 -15.45 -2.14
C ILE A 10 -4.29 -15.26 -2.29
N PRO A 11 -5.07 -16.25 -2.77
CA PRO A 11 -6.51 -16.09 -2.91
C PRO A 11 -7.13 -15.60 -1.60
N SER A 12 -6.43 -15.88 -0.48
CA SER A 12 -6.66 -15.31 0.84
C SER A 12 -6.76 -13.78 0.90
N LEU A 13 -5.98 -12.97 0.17
CA LEU A 13 -6.03 -11.50 0.28
C LEU A 13 -7.29 -10.94 -0.39
N ARG A 14 -7.66 -11.45 -1.57
CA ARG A 14 -8.93 -11.08 -2.19
C ARG A 14 -10.12 -11.55 -1.34
N VAL A 15 -10.05 -12.78 -0.81
CA VAL A 15 -11.05 -13.29 0.13
C VAL A 15 -11.09 -12.46 1.42
N LEU A 16 -9.95 -11.99 1.92
CA LEU A 16 -9.86 -11.13 3.09
C LEU A 16 -10.45 -9.75 2.81
N ALA A 17 -10.15 -9.16 1.66
CA ALA A 17 -10.76 -7.91 1.21
C ALA A 17 -12.28 -8.04 1.10
N GLN A 18 -12.76 -9.14 0.51
CA GLN A 18 -14.18 -9.43 0.44
C GLN A 18 -14.80 -9.57 1.83
N LYS A 19 -14.21 -10.36 2.73
CA LYS A 19 -14.69 -10.51 4.11
C LYS A 19 -14.69 -9.17 4.85
N LEU A 20 -13.69 -8.33 4.66
CA LEU A 20 -13.62 -7.00 5.26
C LEU A 20 -14.78 -6.11 4.80
N LEU A 21 -15.13 -6.15 3.51
CA LEU A 21 -16.28 -5.42 2.97
C LEU A 21 -17.61 -6.03 3.43
N GLU A 22 -17.70 -7.36 3.53
CA GLU A 22 -18.90 -8.06 4.03
C GLU A 22 -19.21 -7.69 5.48
N LEU A 23 -18.19 -7.50 6.33
CA LEU A 23 -18.38 -7.03 7.70
C LEU A 23 -19.17 -5.71 7.78
N LEU A 24 -19.03 -4.81 6.80
CA LEU A 24 -19.79 -3.57 6.79
C LEU A 24 -21.31 -3.81 6.72
N PHE A 25 -21.74 -4.86 6.03
CA PHE A 25 -23.14 -5.27 5.95
C PHE A 25 -23.57 -6.03 7.20
N ASP A 26 -22.68 -6.87 7.75
CA ASP A 26 -22.95 -7.62 8.99
C ASP A 26 -23.19 -6.68 10.19
N TYR A 27 -22.55 -5.50 10.19
CA TYR A 27 -22.73 -4.45 11.19
C TYR A 27 -23.76 -3.36 10.78
N GLU A 28 -24.43 -3.50 9.63
CA GLU A 28 -25.44 -2.55 9.12
C GLU A 28 -24.92 -1.10 8.95
N ILE A 29 -23.65 -0.95 8.57
CA ILE A 29 -22.97 0.34 8.35
C ILE A 29 -22.60 0.57 6.88
N GLU A 30 -23.14 -0.20 5.94
CA GLU A 30 -22.79 -0.10 4.51
C GLU A 30 -23.16 1.24 3.86
N ARG A 31 -24.04 2.02 4.52
CA ARG A 31 -24.46 3.35 4.08
C ARG A 31 -23.61 4.48 4.67
N GLU A 32 -22.80 4.18 5.67
CA GLU A 32 -21.97 5.19 6.33
C GLU A 32 -20.78 5.59 5.43
N PRO A 33 -20.27 6.83 5.56
CA PRO A 33 -19.06 7.26 4.89
C PRO A 33 -17.86 6.39 5.29
N LEU A 34 -17.18 5.80 4.30
CA LEU A 34 -16.01 4.94 4.52
C LEU A 34 -14.72 5.69 4.21
N LEU A 35 -13.81 5.70 5.18
CA LEU A 35 -12.44 6.16 4.99
C LEU A 35 -11.48 4.99 5.20
N PHE A 36 -10.58 4.78 4.24
CA PHE A 36 -9.54 3.76 4.36
C PHE A 36 -8.26 4.38 4.89
N HIS A 37 -7.67 3.79 5.92
CA HIS A 37 -6.33 4.13 6.38
C HIS A 37 -5.42 2.93 6.16
N VAL A 38 -4.51 3.05 5.19
CA VAL A 38 -3.77 1.96 4.59
C VAL A 38 -2.30 2.08 4.96
N PHE A 39 -1.80 1.10 5.71
CA PHE A 39 -0.43 1.10 6.22
C PHE A 39 0.49 0.21 5.40
N SER A 40 1.65 0.75 5.00
CA SER A 40 2.72 0.05 4.30
C SER A 40 2.28 -0.61 2.99
N ASN A 41 3.22 -1.23 2.27
CA ASN A 41 2.91 -1.93 1.02
C ASN A 41 1.99 -3.14 1.21
N ALA A 42 2.03 -3.78 2.38
CA ALA A 42 1.13 -4.90 2.68
C ALA A 42 -0.35 -4.47 2.73
N GLY A 43 -0.65 -3.35 3.41
CA GLY A 43 -1.98 -2.77 3.42
C GLY A 43 -2.41 -2.32 2.03
N VAL A 44 -1.50 -1.70 1.28
CA VAL A 44 -1.73 -1.27 -0.11
C VAL A 44 -2.11 -2.44 -1.01
N MET A 45 -1.44 -3.60 -0.88
CA MET A 45 -1.78 -4.80 -1.64
C MET A 45 -3.20 -5.30 -1.33
N LEU A 46 -3.62 -5.27 -0.07
CA LEU A 46 -5.00 -5.60 0.31
C LEU A 46 -5.99 -4.57 -0.27
N TYR A 47 -5.66 -3.28 -0.14
CA TYR A 47 -6.50 -2.18 -0.61
C TYR A 47 -6.72 -2.22 -2.13
N ARG A 48 -5.74 -2.69 -2.91
CA ARG A 48 -5.92 -2.94 -4.35
C ARG A 48 -7.09 -3.89 -4.64
N TYR A 49 -7.23 -4.98 -3.88
CA TYR A 49 -8.35 -5.89 -4.03
C TYR A 49 -9.66 -5.29 -3.54
N VAL A 50 -9.61 -4.43 -2.51
CA VAL A 50 -10.78 -3.64 -2.09
C VAL A 50 -11.26 -2.76 -3.24
N LEU A 51 -10.36 -2.01 -3.90
CA LEU A 51 -10.69 -1.19 -5.08
C LEU A 51 -11.31 -2.02 -6.21
N GLU A 52 -10.69 -3.15 -6.55
CA GLU A 52 -11.19 -4.07 -7.57
C GLU A 52 -12.63 -4.55 -7.24
N LEU A 53 -12.86 -4.95 -6.00
CA LEU A 53 -14.17 -5.43 -5.53
C LEU A 53 -15.23 -4.31 -5.53
N LEU A 54 -14.87 -3.09 -5.14
CA LEU A 54 -15.76 -1.92 -5.19
C LEU A 54 -16.22 -1.61 -6.62
N GLN A 55 -15.36 -1.85 -7.62
CA GLN A 55 -15.66 -1.56 -9.03
C GLN A 55 -16.39 -2.71 -9.74
N THR A 56 -16.04 -3.96 -9.42
CA THR A 56 -16.50 -5.13 -10.18
C THR A 56 -17.66 -5.88 -9.54
N HIS A 57 -17.83 -5.77 -8.22
CA HIS A 57 -18.81 -6.57 -7.48
C HIS A 57 -20.06 -5.73 -7.17
N GLN A 58 -21.21 -6.12 -7.74
CA GLN A 58 -22.47 -5.37 -7.62
C GLN A 58 -22.92 -5.13 -6.17
N ARG A 59 -22.59 -6.06 -5.25
CA ARG A 59 -22.88 -5.88 -3.82
C ARG A 59 -22.16 -4.68 -3.20
N PHE A 60 -20.94 -4.38 -3.66
CA PHE A 60 -20.06 -3.39 -3.03
C PHE A 60 -20.02 -2.05 -3.75
N CYS A 61 -20.54 -1.95 -4.98
CA CYS A 61 -20.49 -0.73 -5.78
C CYS A 61 -21.30 0.45 -5.19
N HIS A 62 -22.15 0.19 -4.19
CA HIS A 62 -22.93 1.21 -3.49
C HIS A 62 -22.25 1.75 -2.22
N LEU A 63 -21.11 1.18 -1.82
CA LEU A 63 -20.37 1.65 -0.64
C LEU A 63 -19.82 3.06 -0.87
N ARG A 64 -20.06 3.97 0.07
CA ARG A 64 -19.67 5.38 -0.03
C ARG A 64 -18.25 5.60 0.49
N VAL A 65 -17.25 5.38 -0.35
CA VAL A 65 -15.86 5.72 -0.02
C VAL A 65 -15.64 7.23 -0.16
N VAL A 66 -15.25 7.90 0.93
CA VAL A 66 -15.06 9.36 0.98
C VAL A 66 -13.59 9.78 0.93
N GLY A 67 -12.66 8.85 1.16
CA GLY A 67 -11.24 9.14 1.02
C GLY A 67 -10.34 8.01 1.49
N THR A 68 -9.05 8.15 1.18
CA THR A 68 -8.02 7.18 1.57
C THR A 68 -6.78 7.88 2.10
N ILE A 69 -6.26 7.40 3.23
CA ILE A 69 -4.96 7.79 3.77
C ILE A 69 -4.00 6.64 3.53
N PHE A 70 -2.88 6.91 2.88
CA PHE A 70 -1.75 6.00 2.75
C PHE A 70 -0.65 6.42 3.73
N ASP A 71 -0.28 5.51 4.62
CA ASP A 71 0.82 5.69 5.58
C ASP A 71 1.98 4.80 5.18
N SER A 72 3.13 5.41 4.91
CA SER A 72 4.37 4.74 4.51
C SER A 72 4.20 3.84 3.27
N GLY A 73 3.43 4.32 2.29
CA GLY A 73 3.11 3.61 1.05
C GLY A 73 2.42 4.54 0.05
N PRO A 74 2.26 4.10 -1.21
CA PRO A 74 2.79 2.89 -1.82
C PRO A 74 4.24 3.09 -2.30
N GLY A 75 5.08 2.08 -2.09
CA GLY A 75 6.42 1.98 -2.68
C GLY A 75 6.46 1.03 -3.87
N ASP A 76 7.41 1.19 -4.79
CA ASP A 76 7.59 0.26 -5.90
C ASP A 76 8.19 -1.06 -5.36
N ASN A 77 7.50 -2.20 -5.56
CA ASN A 77 7.95 -3.52 -5.07
C ASN A 77 9.10 -4.08 -5.92
N ASN A 78 10.19 -3.34 -6.01
CA ASN A 78 11.43 -3.85 -6.55
C ASN A 78 12.12 -4.78 -5.54
N LEU A 79 12.93 -5.71 -6.05
CA LEU A 79 13.78 -6.61 -5.25
C LEU A 79 14.58 -5.86 -4.18
N VAL A 80 14.95 -4.61 -4.48
CA VAL A 80 15.71 -3.73 -3.59
C VAL A 80 14.89 -3.36 -2.34
N GLY A 81 13.61 -3.01 -2.48
CA GLY A 81 12.72 -2.73 -1.35
C GLY A 81 12.52 -3.95 -0.46
N ALA A 82 12.35 -5.14 -1.06
CA ALA A 82 12.25 -6.40 -0.31
C ALA A 82 13.54 -6.72 0.46
N LEU A 83 14.70 -6.50 -0.15
CA LEU A 83 16.01 -6.66 0.51
C LEU A 83 16.20 -5.65 1.65
N ARG A 84 15.74 -4.40 1.49
CA ARG A 84 15.81 -3.39 2.55
C ARG A 84 14.91 -3.72 3.73
N ALA A 85 13.66 -4.10 3.47
CA ALA A 85 12.74 -4.57 4.52
C ALA A 85 13.37 -5.72 5.32
N LEU A 86 13.95 -6.70 4.62
CA LEU A 86 14.65 -7.82 5.25
C LEU A 86 15.90 -7.35 6.02
N ALA A 87 16.64 -6.37 5.50
CA ALA A 87 17.82 -5.81 6.15
C ALA A 87 17.47 -5.09 7.46
N VAL A 88 16.34 -4.38 7.52
CA VAL A 88 15.80 -3.74 8.74
C VAL A 88 15.40 -4.81 9.77
N ILE A 89 14.71 -5.88 9.35
CA ILE A 89 14.37 -7.00 10.24
C ILE A 89 15.63 -7.67 10.84
N LEU A 90 16.70 -7.74 10.04
CA LEU A 90 17.96 -8.37 10.43
C LEU A 90 18.96 -7.39 11.08
N GLU A 91 18.56 -6.15 11.37
CA GLU A 91 19.45 -5.10 11.86
C GLU A 91 20.24 -5.53 13.10
N HIS A 92 19.57 -6.23 14.03
CA HIS A 92 20.13 -6.68 15.31
C HIS A 92 20.79 -8.07 15.24
N ARG A 93 21.02 -8.62 14.05
CA ARG A 93 21.63 -9.95 13.85
C ARG A 93 23.12 -9.85 13.51
N PRO A 94 23.93 -10.88 13.80
CA PRO A 94 25.35 -10.91 13.44
C PRO A 94 25.54 -10.66 11.94
N THR A 95 26.54 -9.84 11.57
CA THR A 95 26.77 -9.39 10.19
C THR A 95 26.88 -10.55 9.19
N VAL A 96 27.54 -11.64 9.58
CA VAL A 96 27.67 -12.85 8.74
C VAL A 96 26.31 -13.48 8.47
N LEU A 97 25.47 -13.63 9.50
CA LEU A 97 24.13 -14.19 9.34
C LEU A 97 23.24 -13.27 8.51
N ARG A 98 23.29 -11.95 8.77
CA ARG A 98 22.56 -10.94 7.99
C ARG A 98 22.93 -11.04 6.50
N LEU A 99 24.22 -11.09 6.18
CA LEU A 99 24.69 -11.20 4.80
C LEU A 99 24.26 -12.53 4.17
N LEU A 100 24.42 -13.65 4.86
CA LEU A 100 24.00 -14.98 4.35
C LEU A 100 22.52 -15.02 4.01
N VAL A 101 21.66 -14.48 4.89
CA VAL A 101 20.21 -14.45 4.68
C VAL A 101 19.84 -13.51 3.53
N LEU A 102 20.47 -12.33 3.44
CA LEU A 102 20.23 -11.40 2.33
C LEU A 102 20.66 -11.99 0.97
N VAL A 103 21.83 -12.63 0.91
CA VAL A 103 22.32 -13.29 -0.31
C VAL A 103 21.42 -14.48 -0.68
N ALA A 104 21.04 -15.32 0.29
CA ALA A 104 20.12 -16.42 0.05
C ALA A 104 18.77 -15.92 -0.48
N PHE A 105 18.21 -14.86 0.12
CA PHE A 105 16.97 -14.24 -0.34
C PHE A 105 17.11 -13.69 -1.77
N ALA A 106 18.20 -12.96 -2.07
CA ALA A 106 18.46 -12.44 -3.40
C ALA A 106 18.60 -13.56 -4.44
N LEU A 107 19.33 -14.63 -4.13
CA LEU A 107 19.51 -15.78 -5.02
C LEU A 107 18.17 -16.48 -5.30
N VAL A 108 17.37 -16.73 -4.25
CA VAL A 108 16.03 -17.33 -4.41
C VAL A 108 15.13 -16.43 -5.24
N ALA A 109 15.14 -15.12 -4.97
CA ALA A 109 14.33 -14.15 -5.70
C ALA A 109 14.72 -14.06 -7.19
N VAL A 110 16.01 -14.04 -7.49
CA VAL A 110 16.54 -14.02 -8.87
C VAL A 110 16.23 -15.33 -9.57
N LEU A 111 16.43 -16.48 -8.91
CA LEU A 111 16.08 -17.79 -9.47
C LEU A 111 14.57 -17.88 -9.78
N PHE A 112 13.74 -17.42 -8.85
CA PHE A 112 12.29 -17.37 -9.03
C PHE A 112 11.90 -16.44 -10.18
N HIS A 113 12.54 -15.27 -10.27
CA HIS A 113 12.31 -14.32 -11.37
C HIS A 113 12.74 -14.92 -12.71
N ILE A 114 13.93 -15.51 -12.84
CA ILE A 114 14.38 -16.12 -14.11
C ILE A 114 13.47 -17.30 -14.52
N LEU A 115 13.06 -18.12 -13.55
CA LEU A 115 12.26 -19.32 -13.80
C LEU A 115 10.78 -19.01 -14.13
N LEU A 116 10.22 -17.95 -13.53
CA LEU A 116 8.78 -17.64 -13.63
C LEU A 116 8.46 -16.37 -14.42
N ALA A 117 9.41 -15.45 -14.64
CA ALA A 117 9.18 -14.22 -15.43
C ALA A 117 8.57 -14.45 -16.83
N PRO A 118 8.95 -15.47 -17.63
CA PRO A 118 8.30 -15.68 -18.92
C PRO A 118 6.83 -16.13 -18.78
N LEU A 119 6.46 -16.75 -17.65
CA LEU A 119 5.10 -17.17 -17.38
C LEU A 119 4.26 -16.04 -16.76
N THR A 120 4.90 -15.14 -16.01
CA THR A 120 4.21 -14.12 -15.22
C THR A 120 4.15 -12.76 -15.93
N SER A 121 5.08 -12.44 -16.83
CA SER A 121 5.07 -11.16 -17.58
C SER A 121 3.88 -10.98 -18.54
N LEU A 122 3.17 -12.06 -18.89
CA LEU A 122 1.94 -12.00 -19.69
C LEU A 122 0.69 -11.56 -18.90
N PHE A 123 0.76 -11.55 -17.56
CA PHE A 123 -0.36 -11.23 -16.66
C PHE A 123 -0.02 -10.14 -15.65
N HIS A 124 1.13 -9.48 -15.79
CA HIS A 124 1.64 -8.56 -14.78
C HIS A 124 1.49 -7.10 -15.20
N THR A 125 0.40 -6.49 -14.78
CA THR A 125 0.45 -5.09 -14.36
C THR A 125 1.05 -5.05 -12.96
N HIS A 126 2.11 -4.27 -12.74
CA HIS A 126 2.65 -4.07 -11.40
C HIS A 126 1.52 -3.49 -10.54
N PHE A 127 1.28 -4.01 -9.33
CA PHE A 127 0.23 -3.50 -8.43
C PHE A 127 0.32 -1.97 -8.23
N TYR A 128 1.55 -1.45 -8.29
CA TYR A 128 1.86 -0.03 -8.23
C TYR A 128 1.26 0.70 -9.45
N ASP A 129 1.47 0.19 -10.67
CA ASP A 129 0.90 0.74 -11.90
C ASP A 129 -0.64 0.70 -11.91
N MET A 130 -1.22 -0.37 -11.34
CA MET A 130 -2.68 -0.48 -11.18
C MET A 130 -3.24 0.58 -10.22
N LEU A 131 -2.51 0.91 -9.17
CA LEU A 131 -2.92 1.98 -8.25
C LEU A 131 -2.78 3.36 -8.89
N GLN A 132 -1.74 3.59 -9.70
CA GLN A 132 -1.59 4.83 -10.44
C GLN A 132 -2.82 5.09 -11.34
N SER A 133 -3.23 4.07 -12.09
CA SER A 133 -4.36 4.10 -13.01
C SER A 133 -5.70 3.70 -12.39
N SER A 134 -5.78 3.61 -11.06
CA SER A 134 -7.00 3.25 -10.34
C SER A 134 -8.16 4.17 -10.73
N GLY A 135 -9.33 3.58 -11.02
CA GLY A 135 -10.58 4.32 -11.26
C GLY A 135 -11.20 4.97 -10.02
N SER A 136 -10.52 4.98 -8.87
CA SER A 136 -10.97 5.77 -7.72
C SER A 136 -10.74 7.26 -7.96
N HIS A 137 -11.73 8.09 -7.60
CA HIS A 137 -11.66 9.55 -7.74
C HIS A 137 -11.88 10.30 -6.42
N TRP A 138 -11.98 9.59 -5.30
CA TRP A 138 -12.08 10.22 -3.98
C TRP A 138 -10.73 10.81 -3.54
N PRO A 139 -10.73 11.79 -2.61
CA PRO A 139 -9.52 12.38 -2.09
C PRO A 139 -8.54 11.36 -1.48
N GLU A 140 -7.24 11.64 -1.63
CA GLU A 140 -6.15 10.80 -1.13
C GLU A 140 -5.15 11.63 -0.31
N LEU A 141 -4.71 11.09 0.83
CA LEU A 141 -3.66 11.67 1.68
C LEU A 141 -2.47 10.71 1.78
N TYR A 142 -1.28 11.15 1.40
CA TYR A 142 -0.05 10.37 1.51
C TYR A 142 0.82 10.89 2.66
N LEU A 143 1.07 10.04 3.65
CA LEU A 143 1.95 10.28 4.78
C LEU A 143 3.20 9.43 4.59
N TYR A 144 4.35 10.07 4.45
CA TYR A 144 5.62 9.38 4.17
C TYR A 144 6.80 10.11 4.81
N SER A 145 7.99 9.54 4.70
CA SER A 145 9.21 10.16 5.22
C SER A 145 10.39 9.86 4.32
N ARG A 146 11.24 10.87 4.06
CA ARG A 146 12.54 10.65 3.40
C ARG A 146 13.50 9.76 4.21
N ALA A 147 13.28 9.60 5.52
CA ALA A 147 14.01 8.67 6.37
C ALA A 147 13.41 7.25 6.42
N ASP A 148 12.35 6.98 5.65
CA ASP A 148 11.81 5.63 5.51
C ASP A 148 12.75 4.76 4.66
N GLU A 149 13.39 3.79 5.31
CA GLU A 149 14.32 2.86 4.64
C GLU A 149 13.62 1.71 3.90
N VAL A 150 12.33 1.49 4.15
CA VAL A 150 11.53 0.40 3.60
C VAL A 150 10.81 0.86 2.33
N VAL A 151 10.07 1.95 2.42
CA VAL A 151 9.38 2.58 1.28
C VAL A 151 10.00 3.95 1.03
N LEU A 152 10.56 4.13 -0.17
CA LEU A 152 11.23 5.38 -0.49
C LEU A 152 10.24 6.50 -0.76
N ALA A 153 10.55 7.68 -0.24
CA ALA A 153 9.82 8.92 -0.53
C ALA A 153 9.57 9.13 -2.03
N ARG A 154 10.60 8.91 -2.88
CA ARG A 154 10.47 9.06 -4.34
C ARG A 154 9.39 8.17 -4.98
N ASP A 155 9.16 6.99 -4.40
CA ASP A 155 8.16 6.07 -4.90
C ASP A 155 6.76 6.56 -4.49
N VAL A 156 6.62 7.15 -3.31
CA VAL A 156 5.35 7.80 -2.91
C VAL A 156 5.10 9.06 -3.75
N GLU A 157 6.12 9.90 -3.96
CA GLU A 157 6.03 11.12 -4.77
C GLU A 157 5.60 10.82 -6.22
N ARG A 158 6.17 9.78 -6.85
CA ARG A 158 5.75 9.33 -8.18
C ARG A 158 4.28 8.88 -8.21
N MET A 159 3.79 8.26 -7.14
CA MET A 159 2.37 7.91 -7.05
C MET A 159 1.52 9.18 -6.98
N VAL A 160 1.88 10.12 -6.10
CA VAL A 160 1.19 11.42 -5.97
C VAL A 160 1.09 12.12 -7.33
N GLU A 161 2.19 12.21 -8.07
CA GLU A 161 2.22 12.81 -9.42
C GLU A 161 1.26 12.11 -10.38
N ALA A 162 1.26 10.78 -10.40
CA ALA A 162 0.37 10.00 -11.26
C ALA A 162 -1.10 10.23 -10.93
N ARG A 163 -1.46 10.25 -9.64
CA ARG A 163 -2.84 10.46 -9.17
C ARG A 163 -3.33 11.88 -9.44
N LEU A 164 -2.47 12.89 -9.26
CA LEU A 164 -2.76 14.26 -9.66
C LEU A 164 -3.00 14.39 -11.17
N ALA A 165 -2.22 13.68 -12.01
CA ALA A 165 -2.44 13.64 -13.45
C ALA A 165 -3.79 13.02 -13.84
N HIS A 166 -4.31 12.12 -13.01
CA HIS A 166 -5.66 11.55 -13.12
C HIS A 166 -6.76 12.40 -12.44
N GLN A 167 -6.46 13.66 -12.11
CA GLN A 167 -7.42 14.62 -11.52
C GLN A 167 -7.98 14.20 -10.15
N VAL A 168 -7.23 13.38 -9.42
CA VAL A 168 -7.58 12.99 -8.05
C VAL A 168 -7.13 14.10 -7.10
N LEU A 169 -7.96 14.43 -6.11
CA LEU A 169 -7.56 15.39 -5.08
C LEU A 169 -6.54 14.72 -4.16
N VAL A 170 -5.26 15.10 -4.28
CA VAL A 170 -4.18 14.52 -3.50
C VAL A 170 -3.55 15.55 -2.56
N ARG A 171 -3.34 15.15 -1.31
CA ARG A 171 -2.47 15.83 -0.35
C ARG A 171 -1.33 14.90 0.03
N SER A 172 -0.12 15.42 0.20
CA SER A 172 1.02 14.61 0.64
C SER A 172 1.85 15.35 1.69
N VAL A 173 2.43 14.60 2.63
CA VAL A 173 3.23 15.13 3.74
C VAL A 173 4.45 14.24 3.94
N ASP A 174 5.63 14.87 3.84
CA ASP A 174 6.91 14.27 4.20
C ASP A 174 7.29 14.64 5.64
N PHE A 175 7.39 13.63 6.51
CA PHE A 175 7.80 13.75 7.90
C PHE A 175 9.32 13.88 8.10
N VAL A 176 10.10 13.80 7.01
CA VAL A 176 11.56 14.01 6.92
C VAL A 176 12.41 12.97 7.64
N SER A 177 12.11 12.67 8.92
CA SER A 177 12.99 11.90 9.81
C SER A 177 12.33 10.72 10.53
N SER A 178 11.01 10.55 10.48
CA SER A 178 10.38 9.36 11.07
C SER A 178 10.71 8.09 10.28
N ALA A 179 10.84 6.97 10.99
CA ALA A 179 11.00 5.66 10.38
C ALA A 179 9.70 5.14 9.74
N HIS A 180 9.78 4.02 9.02
CA HIS A 180 8.64 3.33 8.41
C HIS A 180 7.51 3.09 9.42
N VAL A 181 6.29 3.52 9.08
CA VAL A 181 5.05 3.36 9.87
C VAL A 181 5.17 3.94 11.29
N SER A 182 6.09 4.89 11.48
CA SER A 182 6.37 5.48 12.80
C SER A 182 5.91 6.93 12.91
N HIS A 183 5.24 7.48 11.89
CA HIS A 183 4.82 8.89 11.84
C HIS A 183 3.95 9.29 13.05
N LEU A 184 2.95 8.48 13.40
CA LEU A 184 2.11 8.70 14.58
C LEU A 184 2.91 8.63 15.88
N ARG A 185 3.89 7.73 15.97
CA ARG A 185 4.72 7.56 17.17
C ARG A 185 5.65 8.75 17.37
N ASP A 186 6.30 9.18 16.30
CA ASP A 186 7.34 10.20 16.34
C ASP A 186 6.74 11.62 16.34
N TYR A 187 5.56 11.81 15.73
CA TYR A 187 4.87 13.10 15.58
C TYR A 187 3.36 13.02 15.90
N PRO A 188 2.95 12.62 17.11
CA PRO A 188 1.56 12.27 17.40
C PRO A 188 0.56 13.42 17.16
N ILE A 189 0.86 14.61 17.66
CA ILE A 189 -0.03 15.77 17.53
C ILE A 189 -0.19 16.17 16.06
N TYR A 190 0.94 16.25 15.34
CA TYR A 190 0.93 16.66 13.94
C TYR A 190 0.25 15.62 13.05
N TYR A 191 0.60 14.34 13.21
CA TYR A 191 -0.02 13.23 12.49
C TYR A 191 -1.54 13.21 12.70
N THR A 192 -2.01 13.25 13.96
CA THR A 192 -3.45 13.22 14.25
C THR A 192 -4.16 14.43 13.65
N SER A 193 -3.56 15.63 13.69
CA SER A 193 -4.16 16.81 13.06
C SER A 193 -4.36 16.61 11.56
N LEU A 194 -3.36 16.07 10.85
CA LEU A 194 -3.45 15.80 9.41
C LEU A 194 -4.58 14.82 9.07
N CYS A 195 -4.68 13.72 9.83
CA CYS A 195 -5.71 12.71 9.62
C CYS A 195 -7.12 13.25 9.91
N VAL A 196 -7.28 13.99 11.02
CA VAL A 196 -8.58 14.57 11.42
C VAL A 196 -9.01 15.65 10.44
N ASP A 197 -8.12 16.55 10.04
CA ASP A 197 -8.41 17.58 9.03
C ASP A 197 -8.82 16.95 7.71
N PHE A 198 -8.10 15.92 7.26
CA PHE A 198 -8.43 15.20 6.04
C PHE A 198 -9.80 14.53 6.12
N MET A 199 -10.09 13.84 7.23
CA MET A 199 -11.39 13.22 7.46
C MET A 199 -12.54 14.24 7.43
N HIS A 200 -12.38 15.40 8.07
CA HIS A 200 -13.39 16.46 8.03
C HIS A 200 -13.62 16.97 6.61
N ASN A 201 -12.55 17.20 5.85
CA ASN A 201 -12.65 17.64 4.45
C ASN A 201 -13.36 16.58 3.58
N CYS A 202 -13.12 15.28 3.80
CA CYS A 202 -13.76 14.21 3.04
C CYS A 202 -15.27 14.11 3.26
N VAL A 203 -15.77 14.42 4.46
CA VAL A 203 -17.20 14.27 4.80
C VAL A 203 -18.01 15.52 4.43
N GLN A 204 -17.36 16.68 4.31
CA GLN A 204 -17.99 17.95 3.96
C GLN A 204 -18.14 18.18 2.45
N CYS A 205 -17.49 17.36 1.62
CA CYS A 205 -17.58 17.39 0.16
C CYS A 205 -18.82 16.65 -0.38
#